data_AF-A0A9X8H6U3-F1
#
_entry.id   AF-A0A9X8H6U3-F1
#
_cell.length_a   1.000
_cell.length_b   1.000
_cell.length_c   1.000
_cell.angle_alpha   90.00
_cell.angle_beta   90.00
_cell.angle_gamma   90.00
#
_symmetry.space_group_name_H-M   'P 1'
#
loop_
_entity.id
_entity.type
_entity.pdbx_description
1 polymer ?
#
loop_
_entity_poly.entity_id
_entity_poly.type
_entity_poly.pdbx_seq_one_letter_code
_entity_poly.pdbx_strand_id
1 'polypeptide(L)'
;DHRATREVFDAGSYFQLAKDEDGDLHAVVLQDIDPSDDPNAIFLIDHAWTFTTDNNKPRDMLTTVPSLLGRMENLMHIAVEDAADIDARIHVVLQTMWKFVNSYRLGHLKPEEAATIWYVMDEFGSAIEHSDDPTFRMAPFYYANAQCAFSLLWPTDRVEAHDFATLNYVAARDDDTRTVLCSALFYPDGQAYSSELAEIVARRRLHHSASHLHNETQFNRDNESVPTETASNTNELPTPIKIWTEQRVLC
;
A
#
# COMPACT_ATOMS: atom_id res chain seq x y z
N ASP A 1 21.52 17.98 -6.94
CA ASP A 1 21.64 16.96 -7.99
C ASP A 1 22.03 15.60 -7.44
N HIS A 2 21.08 14.85 -6.91
CA HIS A 2 21.26 13.42 -6.60
C HIS A 2 20.66 12.64 -7.77
N ARG A 3 21.51 12.41 -8.77
CA ARG A 3 21.19 11.58 -9.93
C ARG A 3 21.18 10.13 -9.46
N ALA A 4 20.03 9.45 -9.57
CA ALA A 4 19.96 7.99 -9.47
C ALA A 4 20.92 7.42 -10.54
N THR A 5 22.12 7.02 -10.12
CA THR A 5 23.28 6.83 -11.00
C THR A 5 23.62 5.38 -11.26
N ARG A 6 22.87 4.45 -10.66
CA ARG A 6 23.04 3.01 -10.84
C ARG A 6 21.69 2.33 -10.89
N GLU A 7 21.16 2.20 -12.10
CA GLU A 7 20.11 1.22 -12.41
C GLU A 7 20.78 -0.16 -12.51
N VAL A 8 21.05 -0.79 -11.36
CA VAL A 8 21.42 -2.20 -11.32
C VAL A 8 20.12 -2.97 -11.07
N PHE A 9 19.54 -3.51 -12.14
CA PHE A 9 18.35 -4.36 -12.10
C PHE A 9 18.70 -5.75 -11.58
N ASP A 10 19.07 -5.83 -10.30
CA ASP A 10 19.51 -7.08 -9.66
C ASP A 10 18.79 -7.31 -8.32
N ALA A 11 17.47 -7.07 -8.28
CA ALA A 11 16.66 -7.51 -7.15
C ALA A 11 16.80 -9.04 -6.94
N GLY A 12 17.14 -9.81 -7.98
CA GLY A 12 17.37 -11.25 -7.90
C GLY A 12 18.60 -11.68 -7.08
N SER A 13 19.56 -10.79 -6.78
CA SER A 13 20.62 -11.09 -5.82
C SER A 13 20.22 -10.82 -4.37
N TYR A 14 19.18 -10.02 -4.15
CA TYR A 14 18.66 -9.68 -2.82
C TYR A 14 17.45 -10.49 -2.42
N PHE A 15 16.66 -10.98 -3.38
CA PHE A 15 15.40 -11.64 -3.12
C PHE A 15 15.18 -12.87 -3.99
N GLN A 16 14.39 -13.80 -3.47
CA GLN A 16 13.83 -14.91 -4.21
C GLN A 16 12.37 -15.13 -3.85
N LEU A 17 11.63 -15.80 -4.73
CA LEU A 17 10.32 -16.35 -4.39
C LEU A 17 10.48 -17.78 -3.89
N ALA A 18 10.05 -18.03 -2.66
CA ALA A 18 9.94 -19.37 -2.09
C ALA A 18 8.48 -19.83 -2.13
N LYS A 19 8.27 -21.14 -2.28
CA LYS A 19 6.94 -21.75 -2.13
C LYS A 19 6.86 -22.49 -0.80
N ASP A 20 5.75 -22.34 -0.10
CA ASP A 20 5.47 -23.12 1.10
C ASP A 20 4.83 -24.49 0.78
N GLU A 21 4.35 -25.19 1.81
CA GLU A 21 3.72 -26.51 1.68
C GLU A 21 2.36 -26.46 0.97
N ASP A 22 1.66 -25.32 1.07
CA ASP A 22 0.35 -25.09 0.45
C ASP A 22 0.49 -24.56 -1.00
N GLY A 23 1.70 -24.18 -1.40
CA GLY A 23 2.05 -23.73 -2.74
C GLY A 23 2.00 -22.21 -2.93
N ASP A 24 1.82 -21.47 -1.83
CA ASP A 24 1.80 -20.02 -1.79
C ASP A 24 3.21 -19.47 -1.95
N LEU A 25 3.33 -18.31 -2.63
CA LEU A 25 4.61 -17.67 -2.92
C LEU A 25 4.93 -16.62 -1.85
N HIS A 26 6.14 -16.69 -1.32
CA HIS A 26 6.68 -15.74 -0.34
C HIS A 26 7.96 -15.09 -0.87
N ALA A 27 8.06 -13.78 -0.73
CA ALA A 27 9.30 -13.06 -0.98
C ALA A 27 10.30 -13.25 0.18
N VAL A 28 11.48 -13.81 -0.11
CA VAL A 28 12.53 -14.12 0.88
C VAL A 28 13.80 -13.36 0.55
N VAL A 29 14.42 -12.77 1.58
CA VAL A 29 15.68 -12.04 1.49
C VAL A 29 16.86 -13.03 1.39
N LEU A 30 17.81 -12.78 0.50
CA LEU A 30 18.96 -13.66 0.24
C LEU A 30 20.23 -13.26 0.98
N GLN A 31 20.33 -12.00 1.40
CA GLN A 31 21.51 -11.44 2.07
C GLN A 31 21.09 -10.32 3.02
N ASP A 32 21.88 -10.07 4.06
CA ASP A 32 21.64 -8.98 5.00
C ASP A 32 21.50 -7.64 4.26
N ILE A 33 20.49 -6.87 4.63
CA ILE A 33 20.25 -5.52 4.13
C ILE A 33 20.20 -4.57 5.32
N ASP A 34 21.17 -3.67 5.42
CA ASP A 34 21.18 -2.62 6.43
C ASP A 34 21.12 -1.24 5.75
N PRO A 35 20.02 -0.49 5.91
CA PRO A 35 19.89 0.84 5.30
C PRO A 35 20.94 1.85 5.82
N SER A 36 21.60 1.56 6.95
CA SER A 36 22.71 2.37 7.48
C SER A 36 24.00 2.19 6.69
N ASP A 37 24.23 0.98 6.17
CA ASP A 37 25.42 0.60 5.41
C ASP A 37 25.22 0.79 3.90
N ASP A 38 24.00 0.53 3.40
CA ASP A 38 23.62 0.73 2.00
C ASP A 38 22.39 1.66 1.88
N PRO A 39 22.59 2.99 1.83
CA PRO A 39 21.50 3.95 1.67
C PRO A 39 20.83 3.89 0.29
N ASN A 40 21.33 3.07 -0.64
CA ASN A 40 20.74 2.86 -1.97
C ASN A 40 20.05 1.50 -2.09
N ALA A 41 19.79 0.79 -0.99
CA ALA A 41 18.98 -0.43 -0.94
C ALA A 41 17.50 -0.14 -1.26
N ILE A 42 17.25 0.34 -2.48
CA ILE A 42 15.95 0.70 -3.04
C ILE A 42 15.73 -0.18 -4.26
N PHE A 43 14.65 -0.95 -4.22
CA PHE A 43 14.31 -1.93 -5.23
C PHE A 43 13.08 -1.45 -6.01
N LEU A 44 13.04 -1.78 -7.30
CA LEU A 44 11.91 -1.45 -8.16
C LEU A 44 11.00 -2.67 -8.27
N ILE A 45 9.70 -2.43 -8.13
CA ILE A 45 8.64 -3.42 -8.27
C ILE A 45 7.77 -3.01 -9.45
N ASP A 46 7.64 -3.88 -10.43
CA ASP A 46 6.92 -3.55 -11.65
C ASP A 46 5.41 -3.55 -11.44
N HIS A 47 4.71 -2.70 -12.19
CA HIS A 47 3.25 -2.72 -12.28
C HIS A 47 2.86 -3.62 -13.46
N ALA A 48 2.62 -4.90 -13.20
CA ALA A 48 2.26 -5.88 -14.22
C ALA A 48 0.98 -5.54 -14.99
N TRP A 49 0.05 -4.84 -14.33
CA TRP A 49 -1.18 -4.39 -14.95
C TRP A 49 -1.64 -3.06 -14.37
N THR A 50 -1.86 -2.06 -15.22
CA THR A 50 -2.41 -0.75 -14.83
C THR A 50 -3.71 -0.47 -15.56
N PHE A 51 -4.69 0.10 -14.87
CA PHE A 51 -6.02 0.36 -15.43
C PHE A 51 -6.69 1.60 -14.80
N THR A 52 -7.75 2.07 -15.46
CA THR A 52 -8.59 3.19 -14.99
C THR A 52 -10.06 2.82 -15.12
N THR A 53 -10.94 3.54 -14.43
CA THR A 53 -12.40 3.29 -14.52
C THR A 53 -13.02 3.74 -15.84
N ASP A 54 -12.33 4.62 -16.58
CA ASP A 54 -12.94 5.37 -17.67
C ASP A 54 -12.52 4.82 -19.04
N ASN A 55 -11.21 4.72 -19.29
CA ASN A 55 -10.66 4.41 -20.62
C ASN A 55 -10.15 2.97 -20.74
N ASN A 56 -9.67 2.39 -19.64
CA ASN A 56 -9.02 1.09 -19.63
C ASN A 56 -9.68 0.17 -18.61
N LYS A 57 -10.96 -0.16 -18.80
CA LYS A 57 -11.70 -0.94 -17.81
C LYS A 57 -11.10 -2.35 -17.66
N PRO A 58 -10.99 -2.89 -16.43
CA PRO A 58 -10.40 -4.20 -16.19
C PRO A 58 -10.95 -5.33 -17.08
N ARG A 59 -12.27 -5.41 -17.22
CA ARG A 59 -12.93 -6.45 -18.03
C ARG A 59 -12.55 -6.34 -19.51
N ASP A 60 -12.52 -5.13 -20.04
CA ASP A 60 -12.18 -4.88 -21.45
C ASP A 60 -10.71 -5.26 -21.71
N MET A 61 -9.81 -4.92 -20.79
CA MET A 61 -8.40 -5.31 -20.88
C MET A 61 -8.20 -6.82 -20.81
N LEU A 62 -8.86 -7.52 -19.87
CA LEU A 62 -8.79 -8.98 -19.75
C LEU A 62 -9.36 -9.70 -21.00
N THR A 63 -10.28 -9.06 -21.70
CA THR A 63 -10.87 -9.60 -22.94
C THR A 63 -9.97 -9.36 -24.16
N THR A 64 -9.32 -8.20 -24.22
CA THR A 64 -8.67 -7.70 -25.45
C THR A 64 -7.16 -7.86 -25.47
N VAL A 65 -6.50 -7.83 -24.30
CA VAL A 65 -5.05 -7.95 -24.20
C VAL A 65 -4.67 -9.44 -24.15
N PRO A 66 -4.01 -9.97 -25.19
CA PRO A 66 -3.57 -11.37 -25.19
C PRO A 66 -2.64 -11.61 -24.01
N SER A 67 -2.68 -12.81 -23.41
CA SER A 67 -1.88 -13.25 -22.25
C SER A 67 -2.20 -12.61 -20.89
N LEU A 68 -2.90 -11.46 -20.82
CA LEU A 68 -3.18 -10.80 -19.54
C LEU A 68 -4.03 -11.68 -18.62
N LEU A 69 -5.10 -12.29 -19.15
CA LEU A 69 -5.96 -13.20 -18.38
C LEU A 69 -5.16 -14.33 -17.74
N GLY A 70 -4.36 -15.05 -18.54
CA GLY A 70 -3.52 -16.15 -18.06
C GLY A 70 -2.45 -15.71 -17.06
N ARG A 71 -1.87 -14.51 -17.25
CA ARG A 71 -0.92 -13.95 -16.29
C ARG A 71 -1.60 -13.64 -14.95
N MET A 72 -2.77 -13.00 -14.96
CA MET A 72 -3.52 -12.67 -13.74
C MET A 72 -4.03 -13.93 -13.03
N GLU A 73 -4.42 -14.97 -13.76
CA GLU A 73 -4.76 -16.27 -13.17
C GLU A 73 -3.59 -16.88 -12.41
N ASN A 74 -2.40 -16.90 -13.03
CA ASN A 74 -1.20 -17.41 -12.38
C ASN A 74 -0.77 -16.55 -11.19
N LEU A 75 -0.74 -15.23 -11.35
CA LEU A 75 -0.33 -14.27 -10.32
C LEU A 75 -1.26 -14.30 -9.10
N MET A 76 -2.57 -14.47 -9.33
CA MET A 76 -3.57 -14.52 -8.27
C MET A 76 -3.85 -15.94 -7.76
N HIS A 77 -3.06 -16.94 -8.18
CA HIS A 77 -3.20 -18.34 -7.80
C HIS A 77 -4.62 -18.91 -8.04
N ILE A 78 -5.25 -18.51 -9.15
CA ILE A 78 -6.59 -18.95 -9.52
C ILE A 78 -6.47 -20.30 -10.22
N ALA A 79 -7.05 -21.34 -9.62
CA ALA A 79 -7.22 -22.63 -10.27
C ALA A 79 -8.27 -22.51 -11.38
N VAL A 80 -7.81 -22.55 -12.63
CA VAL A 80 -8.70 -22.52 -13.81
C VAL A 80 -9.25 -23.92 -14.04
N GLU A 81 -10.57 -24.06 -13.98
CA GLU A 81 -11.23 -25.31 -14.36
C GLU A 81 -11.13 -25.54 -15.88
N ASP A 82 -10.79 -26.76 -16.31
CA ASP A 82 -10.62 -27.10 -17.73
C ASP A 82 -11.86 -26.83 -18.61
N ALA A 83 -13.05 -26.81 -18.00
CA ALA A 83 -14.32 -26.58 -18.68
C ALA A 83 -14.81 -25.11 -18.60
N ALA A 84 -14.12 -24.24 -17.87
CA ALA A 84 -14.54 -22.85 -17.69
C ALA A 84 -14.39 -22.06 -18.99
N ASP A 85 -15.46 -21.37 -19.39
CA ASP A 85 -15.38 -20.44 -20.50
C ASP A 85 -14.60 -19.16 -20.13
N ILE A 86 -14.26 -18.37 -21.14
CA ILE A 86 -13.47 -17.14 -20.97
C ILE A 86 -14.18 -16.13 -20.06
N ASP A 87 -15.51 -16.03 -20.12
CA ASP A 87 -16.26 -15.04 -19.36
C ASP A 87 -16.27 -15.37 -17.86
N ALA A 88 -16.45 -16.66 -17.53
CA ALA A 88 -16.34 -17.19 -16.18
C ALA A 88 -14.94 -16.97 -15.61
N ARG A 89 -13.89 -17.26 -16.39
CA ARG A 89 -12.48 -17.01 -15.99
C ARG A 89 -12.21 -15.53 -15.69
N ILE A 90 -12.64 -14.64 -16.59
CA ILE A 90 -12.54 -13.20 -16.38
C ILE A 90 -13.30 -12.78 -15.12
N HIS A 91 -14.49 -13.33 -14.90
CA HIS A 91 -15.28 -13.02 -13.71
C HIS A 91 -14.54 -13.40 -12.41
N VAL A 92 -13.92 -14.58 -12.36
CA VAL A 92 -13.14 -15.03 -11.20
C VAL A 92 -11.95 -14.09 -10.96
N VAL A 93 -11.19 -13.73 -12.00
CA VAL A 93 -10.09 -12.75 -11.87
C VAL A 93 -10.59 -11.42 -11.30
N LEU A 94 -11.70 -10.88 -11.81
CA LEU A 94 -12.27 -9.62 -11.33
C LEU A 94 -12.79 -9.73 -9.88
N GLN A 95 -13.29 -10.89 -9.45
CA GLN A 95 -13.71 -11.12 -8.07
C GLN A 95 -12.51 -11.29 -7.12
N THR A 96 -11.37 -11.75 -7.60
CA THR A 96 -10.16 -11.97 -6.79
C THR A 96 -9.26 -10.74 -6.73
N MET A 97 -9.24 -9.91 -7.78
CA MET A 97 -8.25 -8.85 -7.96
C MET A 97 -8.20 -7.82 -6.82
N TRP A 98 -9.28 -7.62 -6.06
CA TRP A 98 -9.33 -6.61 -4.99
C TRP A 98 -8.23 -6.80 -3.93
N LYS A 99 -7.73 -8.03 -3.74
CA LYS A 99 -6.63 -8.35 -2.82
C LYS A 99 -5.26 -7.87 -3.30
N PHE A 100 -5.12 -7.68 -4.61
CA PHE A 100 -3.85 -7.37 -5.29
C PHE A 100 -3.80 -5.93 -5.81
N VAL A 101 -4.96 -5.30 -5.92
CA VAL A 101 -5.10 -3.98 -6.53
C VAL A 101 -4.70 -2.89 -5.55
N ASN A 102 -3.78 -2.06 -6.00
CA ASN A 102 -3.37 -0.82 -5.36
C ASN A 102 -3.77 0.38 -6.22
N SER A 103 -3.64 1.59 -5.68
CA SER A 103 -3.94 2.80 -6.44
C SER A 103 -3.02 3.96 -6.10
N TYR A 104 -2.91 4.90 -7.05
CA TYR A 104 -2.32 6.21 -6.83
C TYR A 104 -3.04 7.27 -7.65
N ARG A 105 -2.81 8.53 -7.28
CA ARG A 105 -3.28 9.70 -8.02
C ARG A 105 -2.09 10.61 -8.32
N LEU A 106 -2.08 11.21 -9.51
CA LEU A 106 -1.04 12.15 -9.90
C LEU A 106 -1.34 13.53 -9.28
N GLY A 107 -0.64 13.87 -8.19
CA GLY A 107 -0.93 15.06 -7.38
C GLY A 107 -0.66 16.41 -8.05
N HIS A 108 -0.09 16.46 -9.25
CA HIS A 108 0.07 17.70 -10.02
C HIS A 108 -1.22 18.10 -10.77
N LEU A 109 -2.20 17.19 -10.85
CA LEU A 109 -3.51 17.46 -11.44
C LEU A 109 -4.49 17.91 -10.36
N LYS A 110 -5.47 18.74 -10.72
CA LYS A 110 -6.53 19.11 -9.79
C LYS A 110 -7.34 17.86 -9.39
N PRO A 111 -7.94 17.82 -8.19
CA PRO A 111 -8.73 16.66 -7.76
C PRO A 111 -9.85 16.25 -8.71
N GLU A 112 -10.44 17.19 -9.44
CA GLU A 112 -11.44 16.92 -10.49
C GLU A 112 -10.87 16.27 -11.77
N GLU A 113 -9.57 16.44 -12.03
CA GLU A 113 -8.86 15.96 -13.22
C GLU A 113 -7.95 14.75 -12.91
N ALA A 114 -7.58 14.56 -11.64
CA ALA A 114 -6.72 13.50 -11.17
C ALA A 114 -7.48 12.17 -11.09
N ALA A 115 -7.63 11.51 -12.23
CA ALA A 115 -8.16 10.15 -12.30
C ALA A 115 -7.33 9.21 -11.42
N THR A 116 -8.01 8.33 -10.68
CA THR A 116 -7.34 7.27 -9.92
C THR A 116 -6.80 6.23 -10.89
N ILE A 117 -5.49 6.00 -10.80
CA ILE A 117 -4.83 4.93 -11.52
C ILE A 117 -4.75 3.75 -10.56
N TRP A 118 -5.27 2.62 -11.02
CA TRP A 118 -5.22 1.36 -10.30
C TRP A 118 -4.17 0.46 -10.93
N TYR A 119 -3.54 -0.37 -10.11
CA TYR A 119 -2.51 -1.27 -10.60
C TYR A 119 -2.44 -2.56 -9.78
N VAL A 120 -1.97 -3.62 -10.44
CA VAL A 120 -1.54 -4.88 -9.83
C VAL A 120 -0.03 -4.95 -10.03
N MET A 121 0.70 -5.25 -8.95
CA MET A 121 2.15 -5.44 -8.99
C MET A 121 2.49 -6.73 -9.77
N ASP A 122 3.76 -6.91 -10.09
CA ASP A 122 4.25 -8.19 -10.63
C ASP A 122 4.18 -9.33 -9.60
N GLU A 123 4.62 -10.51 -10.04
CA GLU A 123 4.61 -11.74 -9.26
C GLU A 123 5.42 -11.60 -7.97
N PHE A 124 6.53 -10.85 -8.00
CA PHE A 124 7.34 -10.61 -6.82
C PHE A 124 6.64 -9.66 -5.85
N GLY A 125 6.22 -8.47 -6.31
CA GLY A 125 5.55 -7.49 -5.47
C GLY A 125 4.26 -8.01 -4.84
N SER A 126 3.53 -8.85 -5.57
CA SER A 126 2.28 -9.48 -5.09
C SER A 126 2.50 -10.58 -4.06
N ALA A 127 3.71 -11.14 -3.96
CA ALA A 127 4.09 -12.17 -2.99
C ALA A 127 4.70 -11.61 -1.69
N ILE A 128 4.82 -10.28 -1.56
CA ILE A 128 5.30 -9.64 -0.34
C ILE A 128 4.14 -9.55 0.65
N GLU A 129 4.19 -10.31 1.73
CA GLU A 129 3.05 -10.48 2.63
C GLU A 129 2.85 -9.35 3.63
N HIS A 130 1.69 -9.36 4.29
CA HIS A 130 1.43 -8.45 5.39
C HIS A 130 2.17 -8.84 6.67
N SER A 131 2.78 -7.87 7.34
CA SER A 131 3.17 -7.93 8.75
C SER A 131 2.74 -6.66 9.48
N ASP A 132 2.40 -6.81 10.76
CA ASP A 132 2.20 -5.68 11.69
C ASP A 132 3.54 -5.00 12.04
N ASP A 133 4.65 -5.73 11.93
CA ASP A 133 6.04 -5.27 12.08
C ASP A 133 6.80 -5.56 10.77
N PRO A 134 6.61 -4.71 9.73
CA PRO A 134 7.09 -5.01 8.40
C PRO A 134 8.59 -4.77 8.24
N THR A 135 9.24 -5.62 7.45
CA THR A 135 10.67 -5.47 7.11
C THR A 135 10.92 -4.39 6.05
N PHE A 136 9.92 -4.08 5.22
CA PHE A 136 10.01 -3.09 4.15
C PHE A 136 8.88 -2.06 4.17
N ARG A 137 9.14 -0.93 3.51
CA ARG A 137 8.13 0.02 3.07
C ARG A 137 8.07 0.05 1.55
N MET A 138 6.89 0.40 1.05
CA MET A 138 6.68 0.57 -0.38
C MET A 138 5.81 1.78 -0.69
N ALA A 139 6.12 2.45 -1.80
CA ALA A 139 5.30 3.51 -2.34
C ALA A 139 5.31 3.51 -3.87
N PRO A 140 4.17 3.82 -4.53
CA PRO A 140 4.13 4.01 -5.97
C PRO A 140 4.95 5.25 -6.37
N PHE A 141 5.70 5.13 -7.45
CA PHE A 141 6.50 6.17 -8.04
C PHE A 141 6.23 6.27 -9.54
N TYR A 142 5.94 7.48 -10.01
CA TYR A 142 5.70 7.76 -11.41
C TYR A 142 6.91 8.46 -12.02
N TYR A 143 7.60 7.79 -12.94
CA TYR A 143 8.73 8.37 -13.65
C TYR A 143 8.26 9.10 -14.93
N ALA A 144 8.07 10.41 -14.81
CA ALA A 144 7.48 11.23 -15.86
C ALA A 144 8.21 11.17 -17.21
N ASN A 145 9.54 11.06 -17.22
CA ASN A 145 10.32 11.04 -18.47
C ASN A 145 10.07 9.77 -19.30
N ALA A 146 9.92 8.62 -18.64
CA ALA A 146 9.61 7.36 -19.32
C ALA A 146 8.10 7.08 -19.39
N GLN A 147 7.28 7.94 -18.77
CA GLN A 147 5.84 7.79 -18.64
C GLN A 147 5.42 6.42 -18.07
N CYS A 148 6.21 5.85 -17.17
CA CYS A 148 5.94 4.58 -16.52
C CYS A 148 5.82 4.75 -15.00
N ALA A 149 5.11 3.82 -14.38
CA ALA A 149 4.98 3.71 -12.95
C ALA A 149 5.57 2.38 -12.48
N PHE A 150 6.21 2.43 -11.32
CA PHE A 150 6.68 1.27 -10.57
C PHE A 150 6.51 1.59 -9.09
N SER A 151 6.63 0.59 -8.23
CA SER A 151 6.70 0.82 -6.79
C SER A 151 8.16 0.77 -6.34
N LEU A 152 8.53 1.67 -5.45
CA LEU A 152 9.81 1.65 -4.75
C LEU A 152 9.64 0.80 -3.50
N LEU A 153 10.51 -0.17 -3.27
CA LEU A 153 10.59 -0.99 -2.06
C LEU A 153 11.92 -0.69 -1.35
N TRP A 154 11.90 -0.41 -0.06
CA TRP A 154 13.11 -0.15 0.72
C TRP A 154 12.95 -0.60 2.18
N PRO A 155 14.02 -1.09 2.82
CA PRO A 155 13.99 -1.47 4.23
C PRO A 155 13.94 -0.23 5.11
N THR A 156 13.26 -0.31 6.26
CA THR A 156 13.31 0.76 7.28
C THR A 156 14.35 0.50 8.35
N ASP A 157 14.64 -0.76 8.57
CA ASP A 157 15.54 -1.27 9.59
C ASP A 157 16.41 -2.37 8.98
N ARG A 158 17.36 -2.91 9.74
CA ARG A 158 18.17 -4.03 9.30
C ARG A 158 17.30 -5.26 9.07
N VAL A 159 17.50 -5.94 7.93
CA VAL A 159 16.84 -7.19 7.57
C VAL A 159 17.90 -8.27 7.40
N GLU A 160 17.71 -9.44 8.01
CA GLU A 160 18.69 -10.53 7.94
C GLU A 160 18.44 -11.41 6.71
N ALA A 161 19.50 -12.06 6.23
CA ALA A 161 19.37 -13.08 5.21
C ALA A 161 18.39 -14.18 5.67
N HIS A 162 17.55 -14.65 4.74
CA HIS A 162 16.50 -15.64 4.93
C HIS A 162 15.23 -15.17 5.66
N ASP A 163 15.15 -13.89 6.03
CA ASP A 163 13.88 -13.30 6.50
C ASP A 163 12.88 -13.13 5.34
N PHE A 164 11.60 -13.07 5.70
CA PHE A 164 10.54 -12.71 4.76
C PHE A 164 10.51 -11.20 4.51
N ALA A 165 10.38 -10.82 3.24
CA ALA A 165 10.02 -9.46 2.89
C ALA A 165 8.53 -9.26 3.20
N THR A 166 8.21 -8.29 4.04
CA THR A 166 6.85 -8.02 4.49
C THR A 166 6.53 -6.53 4.47
N LEU A 167 5.24 -6.21 4.38
CA LEU A 167 4.69 -4.86 4.30
C LEU A 167 3.56 -4.67 5.30
N ASN A 168 3.33 -3.43 5.68
CA ASN A 168 2.06 -3.09 6.32
C ASN A 168 1.04 -2.68 5.25
N TYR A 169 0.04 -3.54 5.01
CA TYR A 169 -1.05 -3.27 4.06
C TYR A 169 -2.03 -2.20 4.56
N VAL A 170 -2.08 -1.98 5.88
CA VAL A 170 -3.07 -1.11 6.51
C VAL A 170 -2.43 0.16 7.05
N ALA A 171 -2.77 1.29 6.44
CA ALA A 171 -2.43 2.61 6.95
C ALA A 171 -3.33 2.97 8.14
N ALA A 172 -3.06 2.39 9.32
CA ALA A 172 -3.82 2.65 10.53
C ALA A 172 -3.18 3.72 11.43
N ARG A 173 -4.00 4.60 12.00
CA ARG A 173 -3.55 5.63 12.96
C ARG A 173 -3.43 5.09 14.39
N ASP A 174 -4.18 4.05 14.69
CA ASP A 174 -4.33 3.44 16.01
C ASP A 174 -4.66 1.96 15.87
N ASP A 175 -4.51 1.22 16.97
CA ASP A 175 -4.62 -0.23 17.00
C ASP A 175 -6.03 -0.74 16.71
N ASP A 176 -7.06 0.03 17.08
CA ASP A 176 -8.46 -0.31 16.78
C ASP A 176 -8.74 -0.16 15.28
N THR A 177 -8.21 0.89 14.65
CA THR A 177 -8.33 1.10 13.21
C THR A 177 -7.59 -0.01 12.45
N ARG A 178 -6.39 -0.37 12.90
CA ARG A 178 -5.59 -1.47 12.33
C ARG A 178 -6.35 -2.79 12.36
N THR A 179 -6.81 -3.17 13.55
CA THR A 179 -7.69 -4.31 13.82
C THR A 179 -8.84 -4.40 12.80
N VAL A 180 -9.59 -3.32 12.62
CA VAL A 180 -10.74 -3.33 11.71
C VAL A 180 -10.32 -3.45 10.25
N LEU A 181 -9.28 -2.75 9.81
CA LEU A 181 -8.80 -2.84 8.43
C LEU A 181 -8.24 -4.24 8.11
N CYS A 182 -7.44 -4.82 9.00
CA CYS A 182 -6.93 -6.18 8.86
C CYS A 182 -8.10 -7.18 8.85
N SER A 183 -9.11 -7.00 9.71
CA SER A 183 -10.26 -7.90 9.72
C SER A 183 -11.02 -7.91 8.39
N ALA A 184 -11.23 -6.74 7.79
CA ALA A 184 -11.88 -6.64 6.49
C ALA A 184 -11.07 -7.30 5.37
N LEU A 185 -9.73 -7.28 5.49
CA LEU A 185 -8.81 -7.81 4.48
C LEU A 185 -8.64 -9.34 4.58
N PHE A 186 -8.40 -9.86 5.78
CA PHE A 186 -8.07 -11.27 6.01
C PHE A 186 -9.28 -12.14 6.37
N TYR A 187 -10.35 -11.52 6.88
CA TYR A 187 -11.56 -12.23 7.31
C TYR A 187 -12.81 -11.59 6.68
N PRO A 188 -12.93 -11.60 5.34
CA PRO A 188 -14.04 -10.95 4.64
C PRO A 188 -15.41 -11.51 5.06
N ASP A 189 -15.47 -12.77 5.51
CA ASP A 189 -16.68 -13.42 6.04
C ASP A 189 -16.94 -13.14 7.54
N GLY A 190 -16.09 -12.35 8.20
CA GLY A 190 -16.29 -11.84 9.57
C GLY A 190 -16.11 -12.85 10.71
N GLN A 191 -15.65 -14.08 10.42
CA GLN A 191 -15.67 -15.18 11.38
C GLN A 191 -14.74 -14.96 12.59
N ALA A 192 -13.56 -14.35 12.40
CA ALA A 192 -12.57 -14.15 13.45
C ALA A 192 -12.95 -13.04 14.46
N TYR A 193 -13.60 -11.97 14.00
CA TYR A 193 -13.86 -10.78 14.84
C TYR A 193 -15.22 -10.74 15.51
N SER A 194 -16.11 -11.69 15.22
CA SER A 194 -17.47 -11.72 15.77
C SER A 194 -17.52 -11.63 17.29
N SER A 195 -16.59 -12.29 17.99
CA SER A 195 -16.49 -12.30 19.46
C SER A 195 -15.91 -11.01 20.05
N GLU A 196 -14.98 -10.35 19.34
CA GLU A 196 -14.26 -9.17 19.83
C GLU A 196 -14.91 -7.84 19.41
N LEU A 197 -15.78 -7.87 18.39
CA LEU A 197 -16.47 -6.71 17.83
C LEU A 197 -17.22 -5.89 18.90
N ALA A 198 -17.86 -6.56 19.86
CA ALA A 198 -18.59 -5.87 20.93
C ALA A 198 -17.65 -5.04 21.82
N GLU A 199 -16.47 -5.58 22.13
CA GLU A 199 -15.47 -4.91 22.95
C GLU A 199 -14.78 -3.77 22.21
N ILE A 200 -14.46 -3.95 20.92
CA ILE A 200 -13.90 -2.90 20.06
C ILE A 200 -14.88 -1.74 19.91
N VAL A 201 -16.16 -2.03 19.67
CA VAL A 201 -17.21 -1.00 19.61
C VAL A 201 -17.34 -0.29 20.96
N ALA A 202 -17.25 -1.00 22.08
CA ALA A 202 -17.29 -0.40 23.42
C ALA A 202 -16.08 0.52 23.67
N ARG A 203 -14.86 0.08 23.36
CA ARG A 203 -13.64 0.90 23.47
C ARG A 203 -13.71 2.16 22.61
N ARG A 204 -14.17 2.05 21.37
CA ARG A 204 -14.38 3.22 20.48
C ARG A 204 -15.44 4.19 21.00
N ARG A 205 -16.55 3.70 21.55
CA ARG A 205 -17.57 4.56 22.18
C ARG A 205 -17.00 5.34 23.37
N LEU A 206 -16.18 4.68 24.19
CA LEU A 206 -15.50 5.32 25.33
C LEU A 206 -14.49 6.37 24.85
N HIS A 207 -13.64 6.05 23.87
CA HIS A 207 -12.69 7.00 23.29
C HIS A 207 -13.37 8.22 22.65
N HIS A 208 -14.45 8.01 21.89
CA HIS A 208 -15.23 9.10 21.29
C HIS A 208 -15.91 9.98 22.36
N SER A 209 -16.37 9.38 23.46
CA SER A 209 -16.94 10.16 24.58
C SER A 209 -15.88 10.97 25.33
N ALA A 210 -14.66 10.44 25.46
CA ALA A 210 -13.54 11.11 26.11
C ALA A 210 -12.96 12.24 25.24
N SER A 211 -12.86 12.05 23.92
CA SER A 211 -12.41 13.11 22.99
C SER A 211 -13.45 14.23 22.86
N HIS A 212 -14.75 13.92 22.91
CA HIS A 212 -15.80 14.93 22.96
C HIS A 212 -15.70 15.79 24.24
N LEU A 213 -15.48 15.16 25.40
CA LEU A 213 -15.25 15.89 26.67
C LEU A 213 -13.97 16.74 26.64
N HIS A 214 -12.90 16.23 26.03
CA HIS A 214 -11.64 16.97 25.89
C HIS A 214 -11.81 18.19 24.98
N ASN A 215 -12.51 18.05 23.86
CA ASN A 215 -12.80 19.15 22.96
C ASN A 215 -13.71 20.20 23.62
N GLU A 216 -14.77 19.80 24.33
CA GLU A 216 -15.62 20.75 25.08
C GLU A 216 -14.88 21.50 26.19
N THR A 217 -13.95 20.83 26.88
CA THR A 217 -13.12 21.48 27.91
C THR A 217 -12.07 22.42 27.31
N GLN A 218 -11.57 22.14 26.11
CA GLN A 218 -10.65 23.03 25.37
C GLN A 218 -11.38 24.25 24.79
N PHE A 219 -12.56 24.06 24.19
CA PHE A 219 -13.41 25.16 23.69
C PHE A 219 -13.84 26.14 24.80
N ASN A 220 -14.06 25.66 26.02
CA ASN A 220 -14.37 26.53 27.16
C ASN A 220 -13.16 27.33 27.66
N ARG A 221 -11.94 26.83 27.43
CA ARG A 221 -10.69 27.45 27.88
C ARG A 221 -10.22 28.56 26.95
N ASP A 222 -10.50 28.42 25.65
CA ASP A 222 -10.17 29.40 24.62
C ASP A 222 -11.13 30.62 24.62
N ASN A 223 -12.19 30.58 25.43
CA ASN A 223 -13.13 31.68 25.62
C ASN A 223 -12.69 32.68 26.72
N GLU A 224 -11.57 32.41 27.39
CA GLU A 224 -10.93 33.33 28.33
C GLU A 224 -9.85 34.12 27.57
N SER A 225 -10.20 35.35 27.18
CA SER A 225 -9.39 36.21 26.30
C SER A 225 -8.01 36.54 26.90
N VAL A 226 -6.94 36.25 26.14
CA VAL A 226 -5.55 36.65 26.46
C VAL A 226 -5.05 37.68 25.42
N PRO A 227 -4.28 38.71 25.82
CA PRO A 227 -4.09 39.95 25.05
C PRO A 227 -3.22 39.81 23.80
N THR A 228 -3.55 40.62 22.81
CA THR A 228 -2.88 40.75 21.52
C THR A 228 -1.51 41.42 21.65
N GLU A 229 -0.42 40.66 21.66
CA GLU A 229 0.90 41.14 21.26
C GLU A 229 1.47 40.28 20.13
N THR A 230 1.64 40.91 18.97
CA THR A 230 2.21 40.36 17.75
C THR A 230 3.74 40.33 17.84
N ALA A 231 4.33 39.14 17.75
CA ALA A 231 5.75 38.98 17.47
C ALA A 231 5.94 38.29 16.10
N SER A 232 6.52 39.05 15.17
CA SER A 232 7.07 38.58 13.91
C SER A 232 8.25 37.63 14.14
N ASN A 233 8.38 36.57 13.35
CA ASN A 233 9.70 36.05 12.99
C ASN A 233 9.69 35.34 11.63
N THR A 234 10.49 35.90 10.74
CA THR A 234 10.98 35.39 9.47
C THR A 234 11.99 34.26 9.70
N ASN A 235 11.83 33.12 9.04
CA ASN A 235 12.96 32.28 8.62
C ASN A 235 12.51 31.34 7.50
N GLU A 236 12.88 31.65 6.26
CA GLU A 236 12.70 30.78 5.10
C GLU A 236 13.78 29.68 5.13
N LEU A 237 13.35 28.42 5.21
CA LEU A 237 14.20 27.25 4.96
C LEU A 237 14.11 26.87 3.47
N PRO A 238 15.22 26.47 2.82
CA PRO A 238 15.20 26.00 1.44
C PRO A 238 14.42 24.68 1.36
N THR A 239 13.48 24.65 0.41
CA THR A 239 12.44 23.63 0.19
C THR A 239 12.88 22.16 0.33
N PRO A 240 12.14 21.32 1.09
CA PRO A 240 12.27 19.87 1.01
C PRO A 240 11.44 19.29 -0.14
N ILE A 241 11.94 18.21 -0.75
CA ILE A 241 11.20 17.38 -1.72
C ILE A 241 9.96 16.83 -1.02
N LYS A 242 8.77 17.32 -1.42
CA LYS A 242 7.48 16.89 -0.88
C LYS A 242 7.07 15.59 -1.56
N ILE A 243 7.29 14.47 -0.88
CA ILE A 243 6.63 13.20 -1.18
C ILE A 243 5.20 13.33 -0.64
N TRP A 244 4.21 13.32 -1.53
CA TRP A 244 2.80 13.31 -1.15
C TRP A 244 2.30 11.87 -1.15
N THR A 245 2.34 11.22 0.01
CA THR A 245 1.42 10.11 0.30
C THR A 245 0.17 10.74 0.93
N GLU A 246 -1.01 10.57 0.34
CA GLU A 246 -2.26 10.94 1.01
C GLU A 246 -2.50 9.99 2.21
N GLN A 247 -1.79 10.19 3.31
CA GLN A 247 -2.38 10.01 4.63
C GLN A 247 -2.89 11.38 5.04
N ARG A 248 -4.10 11.73 4.58
CA ARG A 248 -4.85 12.82 5.21
C ARG A 248 -5.21 12.37 6.62
N VAL A 249 -4.31 12.66 7.55
CA VAL A 249 -4.65 12.83 8.96
C VAL A 249 -5.49 14.11 9.04
N LEU A 250 -6.79 13.97 8.81
CA LEU A 250 -7.74 15.04 9.12
C LEU A 250 -8.06 14.99 10.62
N CYS A 251 -7.94 16.19 11.19
CA CYS A 251 -8.15 16.62 12.57
C CYS A 251 -9.49 16.20 13.16
#